data_AF-A0A8J7C5I4-F1
#
_entry.id   AF-A0A8J7C5I4-F1
#
_cell.length_a   1.000
_cell.length_b   1.000
_cell.length_c   1.000
_cell.angle_alpha   90.00
_cell.angle_beta   90.00
_cell.angle_gamma   90.00
#
_symmetry.space_group_name_H-M   'P 1'
#
loop_
_entity.id
_entity.type
_entity.pdbx_description
1 polymer ?
#
loop_
_entity_poly.entity_id
_entity_poly.type
_entity_poly.pdbx_seq_one_letter_code
_entity_poly.pdbx_strand_id
1 'polypeptide(L)'
;PFYQRLFIGFAVTDEIFGITIARGGRWLNPFYNYGAMLTALPGWSLGTACGIVAWNFFSEAAVSALSVALYGMFLAVIIPPARKDKVIGGSVVVSFLLSYLAAEFFPDVSAGNRTIILTILIAGAAAILYPVKEEDDDSRH
;
A
#
# COMPACT_ATOMS: atom_id res chain seq x y z
N PRO A 1 -25.40 -3.39 -2.21
CA PRO A 1 -24.09 -3.66 -2.86
C PRO A 1 -23.23 -2.41 -3.08
N PHE A 2 -23.71 -1.38 -3.80
CA PHE A 2 -22.93 -0.17 -4.12
C PHE A 2 -22.49 0.61 -2.86
N TYR A 3 -23.42 0.97 -1.98
CA TYR A 3 -23.11 1.69 -0.75
C TYR A 3 -22.15 0.92 0.16
N GLN A 4 -22.28 -0.40 0.26
CA GLN A 4 -21.37 -1.22 1.06
C GLN A 4 -19.94 -1.14 0.53
N ARG A 5 -19.75 -1.20 -0.79
CA ARG A 5 -18.44 -1.05 -1.43
C ARG A 5 -17.86 0.34 -1.22
N LEU A 6 -18.69 1.39 -1.30
CA LEU A 6 -18.27 2.76 -1.03
C LEU A 6 -17.75 2.93 0.41
N PHE A 7 -18.48 2.42 1.40
CA PHE A 7 -18.06 2.51 2.81
C PHE A 7 -16.83 1.64 3.12
N ILE A 8 -16.73 0.44 2.55
CA ILE A 8 -15.53 -0.40 2.72
C ILE A 8 -14.32 0.28 2.09
N GLY A 9 -14.47 0.85 0.89
CA GLY A 9 -13.39 1.56 0.20
C GLY A 9 -12.84 2.75 0.99
N PHE A 10 -13.66 3.41 1.81
CA PHE A 10 -13.23 4.53 2.65
C PHE A 10 -12.18 4.14 3.70
N ALA A 11 -12.27 2.95 4.30
CA ALA A 11 -11.33 2.54 5.35
C ALA A 11 -10.60 1.21 5.06
N VAL A 12 -10.41 0.91 3.77
CA VAL A 12 -9.51 -0.16 3.34
C VAL A 12 -8.07 0.37 3.45
N THR A 13 -7.37 -0.07 4.49
CA THR A 13 -5.93 0.15 4.65
C THR A 13 -5.16 -1.08 4.18
N ASP A 14 -3.83 -0.99 4.07
CA ASP A 14 -2.98 -2.13 3.69
C ASP A 14 -3.06 -3.28 4.70
N GLU A 15 -3.31 -3.02 5.99
CA GLU A 15 -3.54 -4.07 6.98
C GLU A 15 -4.92 -4.73 6.80
N ILE A 16 -5.97 -3.93 6.59
CA ILE A 16 -7.33 -4.43 6.34
C ILE A 16 -7.39 -5.22 5.03
N PHE A 17 -6.67 -4.75 4.01
CA PHE A 17 -6.46 -5.48 2.77
C PHE A 17 -5.67 -6.78 3.00
N GLY A 18 -4.58 -6.72 3.76
CA GLY A 18 -3.73 -7.86 4.11
C GLY A 18 -4.47 -9.00 4.82
N ILE A 19 -5.26 -8.68 5.87
CA ILE A 19 -6.07 -9.71 6.56
C ILE A 19 -7.20 -10.23 5.67
N THR A 20 -7.73 -9.40 4.78
CA THR A 20 -8.78 -9.76 3.84
C THR A 20 -8.28 -10.78 2.83
N ILE A 21 -7.10 -10.58 2.24
CA ILE A 21 -6.49 -11.54 1.32
C ILE A 21 -6.00 -12.81 2.05
N ALA A 22 -5.51 -12.68 3.29
CA ALA A 22 -5.03 -13.80 4.08
C ALA A 22 -6.14 -14.76 4.51
N ARG A 23 -7.38 -14.27 4.65
CA ARG A 23 -8.53 -15.12 5.01
C ARG A 23 -8.80 -16.22 3.98
N GLY A 24 -8.52 -15.95 2.70
CA GLY A 24 -8.79 -16.87 1.60
C GLY A 24 -10.30 -17.06 1.35
N GLY A 25 -10.69 -17.12 0.08
CA GLY A 25 -12.08 -17.35 -0.34
C GLY A 25 -12.56 -16.37 -1.40
N ARG A 26 -13.27 -16.89 -2.39
CA ARG A 26 -13.78 -16.14 -3.55
C ARG A 26 -14.82 -15.06 -3.18
N TRP A 27 -15.39 -15.14 -1.98
CA TRP A 27 -16.44 -14.23 -1.50
C TRP A 27 -16.07 -13.56 -0.17
N LEU A 28 -15.94 -12.23 -0.20
CA LEU A 28 -15.65 -11.44 0.98
C LEU A 28 -16.95 -10.97 1.66
N ASN A 29 -17.15 -11.38 2.91
CA ASN A 29 -18.30 -10.91 3.69
C ASN A 29 -18.08 -9.44 4.13
N PRO A 30 -18.96 -8.48 3.75
CA PRO A 30 -18.84 -7.08 4.14
C PRO A 30 -18.73 -6.85 5.65
N PHE A 31 -19.42 -7.67 6.45
CA PHE A 31 -19.43 -7.54 7.91
C PHE A 31 -18.07 -7.85 8.55
N TYR A 32 -17.25 -8.67 7.90
CA TYR A 32 -15.88 -8.91 8.35
C TYR A 32 -15.01 -7.66 8.21
N ASN A 33 -15.12 -6.97 7.07
CA ASN A 33 -14.42 -5.71 6.86
C ASN A 33 -14.93 -4.64 7.83
N TYR A 34 -16.25 -4.52 8.00
CA TYR A 34 -16.79 -3.58 8.97
C TYR A 34 -16.33 -3.87 10.41
N GLY A 35 -16.25 -5.14 10.82
CA GLY A 35 -15.72 -5.52 12.13
C GLY A 35 -14.24 -5.13 12.29
N ALA A 36 -13.43 -5.40 11.27
CA ALA A 36 -12.02 -5.01 11.27
C ALA A 36 -11.86 -3.48 11.30
N MET A 37 -12.62 -2.75 10.49
CA MET A 37 -12.63 -1.28 10.46
C MET A 37 -13.09 -0.67 11.79
N LEU A 38 -14.12 -1.25 12.43
CA LEU A 38 -14.63 -0.79 13.72
C LEU A 38 -13.57 -0.86 14.82
N THR A 39 -12.63 -1.79 14.72
CA THR A 39 -11.53 -1.93 15.69
C THR A 39 -10.32 -1.09 15.26
N ALA A 40 -9.99 -1.09 13.97
CA ALA A 40 -8.83 -0.40 13.42
C ALA A 40 -8.95 1.13 13.49
N LEU A 41 -10.10 1.70 13.14
CA LEU A 41 -10.30 3.16 13.13
C LEU A 41 -10.09 3.82 14.52
N PRO A 42 -10.75 3.36 15.60
CA PRO A 42 -10.48 3.91 16.92
C PRO A 42 -9.07 3.56 17.41
N GLY A 43 -8.57 2.35 17.13
CA GLY A 43 -7.21 1.95 17.49
C GLY A 43 -6.15 2.86 16.87
N TRP A 44 -6.31 3.21 15.59
CA TRP A 44 -5.42 4.10 14.86
C TRP A 44 -5.52 5.54 15.35
N SER A 45 -6.73 6.03 15.60
CA SER A 45 -6.96 7.39 16.12
C SER A 45 -6.37 7.57 17.52
N LEU A 46 -6.62 6.60 18.41
CA LEU A 46 -6.05 6.59 19.76
C LEU A 46 -4.53 6.41 19.72
N GLY A 47 -4.01 5.51 18.88
CA GLY A 47 -2.58 5.32 18.68
C GLY A 47 -1.88 6.59 18.20
N THR A 48 -2.52 7.33 17.29
CA THR A 48 -2.02 8.63 16.79
C THR A 48 -2.03 9.67 17.90
N ALA A 49 -3.13 9.79 18.66
CA ALA A 49 -3.21 10.73 19.78
C ALA A 49 -2.13 10.44 20.84
N CYS A 50 -2.00 9.17 21.25
CA CYS A 50 -0.95 8.71 22.16
C CYS A 50 0.45 8.95 21.58
N GLY A 51 0.66 8.70 20.29
CA GLY A 51 1.92 8.93 19.59
C GLY A 51 2.33 10.40 19.59
N ILE A 52 1.39 11.33 19.32
CA ILE A 52 1.63 12.78 19.37
C ILE A 52 2.01 13.22 20.79
N VAL A 53 1.32 12.70 21.81
CA VAL A 53 1.66 13.01 23.21
C VAL A 53 3.03 12.46 23.57
N ALA A 54 3.30 11.19 23.26
CA ALA A 54 4.56 10.50 23.54
C ALA A 54 5.75 11.11 22.79
N TRP A 55 5.52 11.65 21.59
CA TRP A 55 6.55 12.26 20.74
C TRP A 55 7.37 13.33 21.46
N ASN A 56 6.72 14.15 22.30
CA ASN A 56 7.37 15.23 23.04
C ASN A 56 8.35 14.74 24.12
N PHE A 57 8.32 13.45 24.45
CA PHE A 57 9.20 12.86 25.47
C PHE A 57 10.41 12.13 24.87
N PHE A 58 10.42 11.89 23.56
CA PHE A 58 11.52 11.20 22.89
C PHE A 58 12.64 12.15 22.49
N SER A 59 13.88 11.66 22.49
CA SER A 59 15.00 12.38 21.90
C SER A 59 14.88 12.40 20.37
N GLU A 60 15.48 13.41 19.73
CA GLU A 60 15.48 13.56 18.27
C GLU A 60 15.99 12.30 17.54
N ALA A 61 16.97 11.61 18.14
CA ALA A 61 17.51 10.36 17.59
C ALA A 61 16.47 9.22 17.58
N ALA A 62 15.70 9.06 18.66
CA ALA A 62 14.65 8.05 18.74
C ALA A 62 13.51 8.34 17.76
N VAL A 63 13.13 9.61 17.67
CA VAL A 63 12.17 10.14 16.70
C VAL A 63 12.59 9.85 15.26
N SER A 64 13.84 10.15 14.90
CA SER A 64 14.38 9.88 13.57
C SER A 64 14.41 8.39 13.25
N ALA A 65 14.82 7.56 14.21
CA ALA A 65 14.82 6.10 14.06
C ALA A 65 13.41 5.55 13.82
N LEU A 66 12.38 6.09 14.51
CA LEU A 66 11.00 5.70 14.31
C LEU A 66 10.50 6.08 12.91
N SER A 67 10.86 7.27 12.40
CA SER A 67 10.55 7.66 11.02
C SER A 67 11.20 6.74 9.99
N VAL A 68 12.46 6.34 10.19
CA VAL A 68 13.14 5.35 9.32
C VAL A 68 12.47 3.98 9.40
N ALA A 69 12.01 3.56 10.59
CA ALA A 69 11.32 2.29 10.77
C ALA A 69 10.00 2.21 9.97
N LEU A 70 9.26 3.33 9.84
CA LEU A 70 8.06 3.39 9.00
C LEU A 70 8.38 3.12 7.53
N TYR A 71 9.43 3.74 6.98
CA TYR A 71 9.88 3.43 5.62
C TYR A 71 10.35 1.97 5.48
N GLY A 72 11.01 1.44 6.51
CA GLY A 72 11.42 0.04 6.58
C GLY A 72 10.24 -0.93 6.47
N MET A 73 9.10 -0.64 7.10
CA MET A 73 7.88 -1.44 7.00
C MET A 73 7.37 -1.51 5.54
N PHE A 74 7.27 -0.37 4.86
CA PHE A 74 6.83 -0.35 3.45
C PHE A 74 7.79 -1.11 2.53
N LEU A 75 9.10 -0.96 2.74
CA LEU A 75 10.10 -1.73 2.01
C LEU A 75 9.97 -3.24 2.27
N ALA A 76 9.65 -3.65 3.50
CA ALA A 76 9.45 -5.05 3.84
C ALA A 76 8.26 -5.70 3.11
N VAL A 77 7.26 -4.91 2.70
CA VAL A 77 6.14 -5.39 1.86
C VAL A 77 6.56 -5.58 0.40
N ILE A 78 7.42 -4.70 -0.12
CA ILE A 78 7.81 -4.68 -1.55
C ILE A 78 8.98 -5.63 -1.84
N ILE A 79 9.96 -5.74 -0.93
CA ILE A 79 11.20 -6.50 -1.16
C ILE A 79 10.93 -8.00 -1.42
N PRO A 80 10.11 -8.72 -0.62
CA PRO A 80 9.86 -10.14 -0.86
C PRO A 80 9.26 -10.45 -2.24
N PRO A 81 8.18 -9.79 -2.72
CA PRO A 81 7.65 -10.04 -4.06
C PRO A 81 8.62 -9.59 -5.15
N ALA A 82 9.33 -8.46 -5.00
CA ALA A 82 10.33 -8.00 -5.96
C ALA A 82 11.52 -8.98 -6.11
N ARG A 83 11.85 -9.75 -5.08
CA ARG A 83 12.88 -10.80 -5.14
C ARG A 83 12.39 -12.10 -5.78
N LYS A 84 11.09 -12.38 -5.71
CA LYS A 84 10.49 -13.60 -6.27
C LYS A 84 10.16 -13.45 -7.74
N ASP A 85 9.74 -12.26 -8.16
CA ASP A 85 9.33 -11.97 -9.54
C ASP A 85 10.21 -10.86 -10.15
N LYS A 86 10.93 -11.22 -11.22
CA LYS A 86 11.82 -10.30 -11.96
C LYS A 86 11.05 -9.19 -12.66
N VAL A 87 9.81 -9.42 -13.06
CA VAL A 87 8.93 -8.41 -13.66
C VAL A 87 8.58 -7.36 -12.62
N ILE A 88 8.19 -7.78 -11.41
CA ILE A 88 7.89 -6.86 -10.30
C ILE A 88 9.16 -6.09 -9.91
N GLY A 89 10.29 -6.78 -9.74
CA GLY A 89 11.56 -6.13 -9.43
C GLY A 89 12.01 -5.14 -10.51
N GLY A 90 11.86 -5.49 -11.78
CA GLY A 90 12.15 -4.61 -12.91
C GLY A 90 11.25 -3.37 -12.94
N SER A 91 9.96 -3.55 -12.68
CA SER A 91 8.98 -2.46 -12.60
C SER A 91 9.34 -1.46 -11.49
N VAL A 92 9.80 -1.94 -10.33
CA VAL A 92 10.29 -1.08 -9.23
C VAL A 92 11.48 -0.24 -9.68
N VAL A 93 12.48 -0.84 -10.33
CA VAL A 93 13.67 -0.12 -10.82
C VAL A 93 13.29 0.91 -11.88
N VAL A 94 12.45 0.54 -12.84
CA VAL A 94 11.94 1.46 -13.87
C VAL A 94 11.18 2.62 -13.23
N SER A 95 10.39 2.36 -12.18
CA SER A 95 9.68 3.40 -11.44
C SER A 95 10.63 4.39 -10.78
N PHE A 96 11.72 3.93 -10.17
CA PHE A 96 12.72 4.84 -9.60
C PHE A 96 13.38 5.71 -10.66
N LEU A 97 13.77 5.13 -11.80
CA LEU A 97 14.40 5.87 -12.91
C LEU A 97 13.44 6.90 -13.51
N LEU A 98 12.21 6.51 -13.83
CA LEU A 98 11.22 7.42 -14.40
C LEU A 98 10.80 8.51 -13.42
N SER A 99 10.69 8.20 -12.13
CA SER A 99 10.42 9.20 -11.08
C SER A 99 11.53 10.24 -11.00
N TYR A 100 12.80 9.79 -11.03
CA TYR A 100 13.95 10.69 -11.06
C TYR A 100 13.98 11.58 -12.33
N LEU A 101 13.77 10.99 -13.52
CA LEU A 101 13.74 11.76 -14.76
C LEU A 101 12.59 12.77 -14.76
N ALA A 102 11.40 12.37 -14.31
CA ALA A 102 10.29 13.29 -14.22
C ALA A 102 10.52 14.40 -13.18
N ALA A 103 11.32 14.13 -12.13
CA ALA A 103 11.77 15.13 -11.17
C ALA A 103 12.52 16.27 -11.87
N GLU A 104 13.45 15.89 -12.74
CA GLU A 104 14.34 16.80 -13.48
C GLU A 104 13.64 17.50 -14.65
N PHE A 105 12.85 16.77 -15.45
CA PHE A 105 12.25 17.29 -16.69
C PHE A 105 10.92 18.04 -16.50
N PHE A 106 10.22 17.82 -15.38
CA PHE A 106 8.93 18.46 -15.10
C PHE A 106 8.91 19.13 -13.71
N PRO A 107 9.84 20.04 -13.41
CA PRO A 107 9.95 20.66 -12.08
C PRO A 107 8.73 21.51 -11.70
N ASP A 108 8.02 22.05 -12.70
CA ASP A 108 6.85 22.90 -12.52
C ASP A 108 5.61 22.14 -12.03
N VAL A 109 5.60 20.81 -12.17
CA VAL A 109 4.52 19.96 -11.66
C VAL A 109 4.79 19.59 -10.20
N SER A 110 3.77 19.70 -9.35
CA SER A 110 3.89 19.32 -7.95
C SER A 110 4.38 17.87 -7.82
N ALA A 111 5.26 17.62 -6.85
CA ALA A 111 5.85 16.30 -6.65
C ALA A 111 4.79 15.20 -6.46
N GLY A 112 3.69 15.52 -5.77
CA GLY A 112 2.54 14.63 -5.60
C GLY A 112 1.87 14.27 -6.92
N ASN A 113 1.49 15.26 -7.73
CA ASN A 113 0.79 15.03 -8.99
C ASN A 113 1.66 14.23 -9.97
N ARG A 114 2.95 14.57 -10.05
CA ARG A 114 3.92 13.84 -10.86
C ARG A 114 3.99 12.37 -10.45
N THR A 115 4.06 12.10 -9.15
CA THR A 115 4.11 10.71 -8.63
C THR A 115 2.83 9.95 -8.95
N ILE A 116 1.66 10.56 -8.77
CA ILE A 116 0.36 9.93 -9.07
C ILE A 116 0.28 9.53 -10.55
N ILE A 117 0.58 10.48 -11.45
CA ILE A 117 0.49 10.26 -12.90
C ILE A 117 1.46 9.15 -13.33
N LEU A 118 2.72 9.21 -12.88
CA LEU A 118 3.72 8.20 -13.20
C LEU A 118 3.31 6.81 -12.71
N THR A 119 2.81 6.72 -11.48
CA THR A 119 2.40 5.43 -10.90
C THR A 119 1.30 4.78 -11.73
N ILE A 120 0.29 5.56 -12.15
CA ILE A 120 -0.79 5.06 -13.01
C ILE A 120 -0.24 4.60 -14.36
N LEU A 121 0.64 5.38 -14.99
CA LEU A 121 1.22 5.05 -16.29
C LEU A 121 2.10 3.79 -16.23
N ILE A 122 2.97 3.69 -15.23
CA ILE A 122 3.88 2.55 -15.08
C ILE A 122 3.11 1.28 -14.72
N ALA A 123 2.17 1.36 -13.77
CA ALA A 123 1.34 0.23 -13.41
C ALA A 123 0.47 -0.25 -14.57
N GLY A 124 -0.13 0.69 -15.32
CA GLY A 124 -0.91 0.38 -16.52
C GLY A 124 -0.07 -0.27 -17.61
N ALA A 125 1.11 0.26 -17.90
CA ALA A 125 2.04 -0.32 -18.88
C ALA A 125 2.51 -1.72 -18.46
N ALA A 126 2.86 -1.91 -17.19
CA ALA A 126 3.26 -3.21 -16.65
C ALA A 126 2.12 -4.24 -16.75
N ALA A 127 0.88 -3.85 -16.45
CA ALA A 127 -0.29 -4.72 -16.55
C ALA A 127 -0.61 -5.16 -17.99
N ILE A 128 -0.43 -4.26 -18.97
CA ILE A 128 -0.66 -4.57 -20.39
C ILE A 128 0.46 -5.47 -20.94
N LEU A 129 1.72 -5.20 -20.59
CA LEU A 129 2.87 -5.95 -21.10
C LEU A 129 3.02 -7.33 -20.42
N TYR A 130 2.68 -7.42 -19.13
CA TYR A 130 2.81 -8.62 -18.32
C TYR A 130 1.52 -8.89 -17.56
N PRO A 131 0.44 -9.32 -18.24
CA PRO A 131 -0.81 -9.65 -17.58
C PRO A 131 -0.61 -10.85 -16.64
N VAL A 132 -1.11 -10.73 -15.42
CA VAL A 132 -1.15 -11.85 -14.46
C VAL A 132 -2.05 -12.92 -15.03
N LYS A 133 -1.52 -14.13 -15.22
CA LYS A 133 -2.33 -15.29 -15.59
C LYS A 133 -3.09 -15.72 -14.35
N GLU A 134 -4.42 -15.72 -14.42
CA GLU A 134 -5.25 -16.31 -13.38
C GLU A 134 -4.96 -17.82 -13.35
N GLU A 135 -4.51 -18.35 -12.22
CA GLU A 135 -4.59 -19.78 -11.98
C GLU A 135 -6.06 -20.10 -11.69
N ASP A 136 -6.66 -20.96 -12.52
CA ASP A 136 -8.00 -21.50 -12.29
C ASP A 136 -8.02 -22.20 -10.92
N ASP A 137 -8.60 -21.54 -9.92
CA ASP A 137 -8.85 -22.06 -8.56
C ASP A 137 -10.05 -23.04 -8.59
N ASP A 138 -9.98 -24.07 -9.45
CA ASP A 138 -10.98 -25.13 -9.59
C ASP A 138 -10.49 -26.47 -8.97
N SER A 139 -9.49 -26.43 -8.09
CA SER A 139 -8.93 -27.64 -7.46
C SER A 139 -8.88 -27.62 -5.93
N ARG A 140 -9.70 -26.79 -5.27
CA ARG A 140 -9.94 -26.87 -3.81
C ARG A 140 -11.42 -27.11 -3.54
N HIS A 141 -11.84 -28.35 -3.74
CA HIS A 141 -13.00 -28.94 -3.08
C HIS A 141 -12.75 -29.07 -1.57
#